data_AF-A0A926DHD3-F1
#
_entry.id   AF-A0A926DHD3-F1
#
_cell.length_a   1.000
_cell.length_b   1.000
_cell.length_c   1.000
_cell.angle_alpha   90.00
_cell.angle_beta   90.00
_cell.angle_gamma   90.00
#
_symmetry.space_group_name_H-M   'P 1'
#
loop_
_entity.id
_entity.type
_entity.pdbx_description
1 polymer ?
#
loop_
_entity_poly.entity_id
_entity_poly.type
_entity_poly.pdbx_seq_one_letter_code
_entity_poly.pdbx_strand_id
1 'polypeptide(L)' 'MAKTSMKLKQQRTPKFSTRHYNRCKICGRPHAYLRKYGVCRICFRELAYKGQIPGVKKASW' A
#
# COMPACT_ATOMS: atom_id res chain seq x y z
N MET A 1 1.37 -2.62 12.50
CA MET A 1 1.31 -1.34 11.74
C MET A 1 2.73 -0.82 11.51
N ALA A 2 2.98 0.04 10.52
CA ALA A 2 4.34 0.53 10.28
C ALA A 2 4.79 1.56 11.32
N LYS A 3 6.07 1.48 11.75
CA LYS A 3 6.70 2.47 12.64
C LYS A 3 6.59 3.88 12.03
N THR A 4 6.21 4.87 12.85
CA THR A 4 6.04 6.27 12.47
C THR A 4 7.33 6.87 11.88
N SER A 5 8.47 6.59 12.53
CA SER A 5 9.80 7.00 12.05
C SER A 5 10.09 6.54 10.61
N MET A 6 9.67 5.32 10.26
CA MET A 6 9.89 4.77 8.92
C MET A 6 8.97 5.38 7.85
N LYS A 7 7.77 5.85 8.23
CA LYS A 7 6.89 6.60 7.33
C LYS A 7 7.51 7.97 7.02
N LEU A 8 7.95 8.68 8.04
CA LEU A 8 8.61 9.99 7.90
C LEU A 8 9.90 9.90 7.08
N LYS A 9 10.71 8.85 7.31
CA LYS A 9 11.94 8.60 6.52
C LYS A 9 11.64 8.47 5.02
N GLN A 10 10.52 7.87 4.65
CA GLN A 10 10.15 7.66 3.24
C GLN A 10 9.57 8.91 2.58
N GLN A 11 8.91 9.80 3.34
CA GLN A 11 8.39 11.06 2.82
C GLN A 11 9.51 12.04 2.42
N ARG A 12 10.69 11.90 3.03
CA ARG A 12 11.86 12.71 2.68
C ARG A 12 12.43 12.28 1.33
N THR A 13 12.96 13.22 0.56
CA THR A 13 13.70 12.96 -0.66
C THR A 13 14.97 12.14 -0.34
N PRO A 14 15.12 10.93 -0.88
CA PRO A 14 16.32 10.14 -0.65
C PRO A 14 17.51 10.68 -1.46
N LYS A 15 18.72 10.51 -0.93
CA LYS A 15 19.97 10.87 -1.62
C LYS A 15 20.14 10.18 -3.00
N PHE A 16 19.61 8.97 -3.15
CA PHE A 16 19.69 8.20 -4.40
C PHE A 16 18.31 7.67 -4.79
N SER A 17 17.99 7.75 -6.08
CA SER A 17 16.69 7.32 -6.63
C SER A 17 16.38 5.85 -6.37
N THR A 18 17.41 4.99 -6.37
CA THR A 18 17.31 3.56 -6.07
C THR A 18 16.82 3.23 -4.66
N ARG A 19 16.87 4.19 -3.72
CA ARG A 19 16.37 4.00 -2.35
C ARG A 19 14.86 4.17 -2.23
N HIS A 20 14.17 4.59 -3.29
CA HIS A 20 12.72 4.64 -3.29
C HIS A 20 12.13 3.23 -3.28
N TYR A 21 11.19 3.00 -2.36
CA TYR A 21 10.36 1.82 -2.32
C TYR A 21 8.92 2.25 -2.01
N ASN A 22 7.94 1.38 -2.26
CA ASN A 22 6.54 1.70 -2.04
C ASN A 22 6.07 1.23 -0.65
N ARG A 23 5.27 2.06 0.02
CA ARG A 23 4.52 1.67 1.22
C ARG A 23 3.03 1.83 0.95
N CYS A 24 2.23 1.00 1.61
CA CYS A 24 0.78 1.16 1.61
C CYS A 24 0.40 2.57 2.14
N LYS A 25 -0.44 3.30 1.41
CA LYS A 25 -0.90 4.65 1.80
C LYS A 25 -1.69 4.66 3.11
N ILE A 26 -2.37 3.57 3.45
CA ILE A 26 -3.23 3.47 4.65
C ILE A 26 -2.42 3.02 5.87
N CYS A 27 -1.86 1.81 5.82
CA CYS A 27 -1.21 1.21 7.00
C CYS A 27 0.32 1.38 7.03
N GLY A 28 0.95 1.86 5.95
CA GLY A 28 2.39 2.05 5.82
C GLY A 28 3.22 0.77 5.64
N ARG A 29 2.58 -0.39 5.38
CA ARG A 29 3.26 -1.68 5.20
C ARG A 29 4.20 -1.63 3.97
N PRO A 30 5.47 -2.04 4.10
CA PRO A 30 6.45 -1.97 3.01
C PRO A 30 6.37 -3.13 2.00
N HIS A 31 5.76 -4.25 2.38
CA HIS A 31 5.68 -5.45 1.54
C HIS A 31 4.27 -5.72 1.02
N ALA A 32 4.21 -6.51 -0.06
CA ALA A 32 2.98 -6.91 -0.74
C ALA A 32 2.13 -5.70 -1.17
N TYR A 33 2.78 -4.74 -1.82
CA TYR A 33 2.19 -3.52 -2.33
C TYR A 33 1.62 -3.75 -3.74
N LEU A 34 0.33 -3.49 -3.91
CA LEU A 34 -0.36 -3.56 -5.20
C LEU A 34 -0.29 -2.19 -5.88
N ARG A 35 0.55 -2.07 -6.93
CA ARG A 35 0.80 -0.79 -7.61
C ARG A 35 -0.47 -0.15 -8.19
N LYS A 36 -1.37 -0.94 -8.78
CA LYS A 36 -2.65 -0.47 -9.34
C LYS A 36 -3.54 0.25 -8.32
N TYR A 37 -3.53 -0.20 -7.07
CA TYR A 37 -4.42 0.31 -6.02
C TYR A 37 -3.68 1.17 -4.97
N GLY A 38 -2.35 1.16 -4.97
CA GLY A 38 -1.55 1.95 -4.04
C GLY A 38 -1.58 1.48 -2.58
N VAL A 39 -2.04 0.26 -2.32
CA VAL A 39 -2.25 -0.30 -0.97
C VAL A 39 -1.62 -1.68 -0.82
N CYS A 40 -1.47 -2.15 0.42
CA CYS A 40 -1.02 -3.52 0.66
C CYS A 40 -2.16 -4.53 0.48
N ARG A 41 -1.81 -5.81 0.33
CA ARG A 41 -2.78 -6.91 0.16
C ARG A 41 -3.89 -6.97 1.22
N ILE A 42 -3.61 -6.58 2.47
CA ILE A 42 -4.58 -6.66 3.58
C ILE A 42 -5.59 -5.53 3.47
N CYS A 43 -5.12 -4.28 3.33
CA CYS A 43 -6.00 -3.14 3.15
C CYS A 43 -6.80 -3.28 1.84
N PHE A 44 -6.18 -3.79 0.77
CA PHE A 44 -6.91 -4.10 -0.46
C PHE A 44 -8.07 -5.07 -0.20
N ARG A 45 -7.82 -6.16 0.51
CA ARG A 45 -8.84 -7.16 0.84
C ARG A 45 -9.98 -6.54 1.67
N GLU A 46 -9.66 -5.78 2.71
CA GLU A 46 -10.65 -5.11 3.56
C GLU A 46 -11.51 -4.11 2.78
N LEU A 47 -10.89 -3.28 1.93
CA LEU A 47 -11.59 -2.31 1.10
C LEU A 47 -12.46 -2.97 0.04
N ALA A 48 -11.96 -4.04 -0.61
CA ALA A 48 -12.70 -4.82 -1.59
C ALA A 48 -13.92 -5.50 -0.95
N TYR A 49 -13.76 -6.08 0.25
CA TYR A 49 -14.89 -6.66 0.99
C TYR A 49 -15.95 -5.63 1.40
N LYS A 50 -15.52 -4.41 1.72
CA LYS A 50 -16.43 -3.29 2.03
C LYS A 50 -17.06 -2.65 0.78
N GLY A 51 -16.69 -3.07 -0.43
CA GLY A 51 -17.16 -2.45 -1.67
C GLY A 51 -16.63 -1.04 -1.92
N GLN A 52 -15.57 -0.62 -1.21
CA GLN A 52 -14.99 0.73 -1.33
C GLN A 52 -14.07 0.88 -2.56
N ILE A 53 -13.73 -0.24 -3.24
CA ILE A 53 -12.97 -0.23 -4.49
C ILE A 53 -13.95 -0.51 -5.64
N PRO A 54 -14.26 0.48 -6.49
CA PRO A 54 -15.20 0.29 -7.58
C PRO A 54 -14.65 -0.72 -8.61
N GLY A 55 -15.54 -1.57 -9.13
CA GLY A 55 -15.23 -2.55 -10.17
C GLY A 55 -14.48 -3.81 -9.69
N VAL A 56 -14.15 -3.92 -8.40
CA VAL A 56 -13.56 -5.16 -7.84
C VAL A 56 -14.67 -6.08 -7.35
N LYS A 57 -14.76 -7.27 -7.94
CA LYS A 57 -15.61 -8.38 -7.49
C LYS A 57 -14.76 -9.58 -7.10
N LYS A 58 -15.32 -10.49 -6.28
CA LYS A 58 -14.72 -11.81 -6.09
C LYS A 58 -14.66 -12.54 -7.43
N ALA A 59 -13.49 -13.06 -7.77
CA ALA A 59 -13.31 -13.90 -8.95
C ALA A 59 -13.85 -15.30 -8.67
N SER A 60 -14.63 -15.83 -9.60
CA SER A 60 -15.05 -17.22 -9.69
C SER A 60 -14.96 -17.54 -11.17
N TRP A 61 -14.05 -18.43 -11.54
CA TRP A 61 -13.92 -19.00 -12.87
C TRP A 61 -14.35 -20.46 -12.82
#